data_AF-A0A0B2STJ7-F1
#
_entry.id   AF-A0A0B2STJ7-F1
#
_cell.length_a   1.000
_cell.length_b   1.000
_cell.length_c   1.000
_cell.angle_alpha   90.00
_cell.angle_beta   90.00
_cell.angle_gamma   90.00
#
_symmetry.space_group_name_H-M   'P 1'
#
loop_
_entity.id
_entity.type
_entity.pdbx_description
1 polymer ?
#
loop_
_entity_poly.entity_id
_entity_poly.type
_entity_poly.pdbx_seq_one_letter_code
_entity_poly.pdbx_strand_id
1 'polypeptide(L)'
;MASEDDAVKKAMIVDARARNISHNVRCTECGSQSIEDSQADIAILLRKLIRDEIQSGKTDKDIYKKLEDEFGETVLYTPKFDMQTAALWLLPLLIAGSAAGVWAYNRHKQKTNVHIMALNLVRGVPLTPKEKETMLDILTPPRSQGVRTPFWWRRWLGQ
;
A
#
# COMPACT_ATOMS: atom_id res chain seq x y z
N MET A 1 15.30 9.90 61.17
CA MET A 1 15.01 11.25 60.65
C MET A 1 15.37 11.22 59.19
N ALA A 2 14.39 11.00 58.29
CA ALA A 2 14.63 11.22 56.87
C ALA A 2 14.91 12.72 56.72
N SER A 3 16.04 13.06 56.10
CA SER A 3 16.54 14.44 56.09
C SER A 3 15.60 15.32 55.26
N GLU A 4 15.40 16.58 55.64
CA GLU A 4 14.66 17.56 54.84
C GLU A 4 15.21 17.63 53.40
N ASP A 5 16.51 17.40 53.26
CA ASP A 5 17.22 17.31 51.97
C ASP A 5 16.68 16.18 51.08
N ASP A 6 16.32 15.03 51.65
CA ASP A 6 15.75 13.90 50.90
C ASP A 6 14.37 14.24 50.32
N ALA A 7 13.56 14.99 51.09
CA ALA A 7 12.24 15.41 50.66
C ALA A 7 12.33 16.41 49.49
N VAL A 8 13.24 17.39 49.58
CA VAL A 8 13.50 18.35 48.52
C VAL A 8 13.99 17.63 47.25
N LYS A 9 14.95 16.71 47.40
CA LYS A 9 15.52 15.96 46.27
C LYS A 9 14.45 15.10 45.57
N LYS A 10 13.57 14.45 46.34
CA LYS A 10 12.45 13.67 45.79
C LYS A 10 11.47 14.56 45.04
N ALA A 11 11.13 15.74 45.57
CA ALA A 11 10.25 16.69 44.90
C ALA A 11 10.85 17.17 43.56
N MET A 12 12.15 17.47 43.53
CA MET A 12 12.84 17.85 42.29
C MET A 12 12.82 16.73 41.24
N ILE A 13 13.00 15.47 41.64
CA ILE A 13 12.95 14.33 40.73
C ILE A 13 11.53 14.17 40.15
N VAL A 14 10.49 14.34 40.97
CA VAL A 14 9.09 14.27 40.53
C VAL A 14 8.77 15.39 39.55
N ASP A 15 9.19 16.62 39.82
CA ASP A 15 8.94 17.76 38.93
C ASP A 15 9.68 17.61 37.59
N ALA A 16 10.95 17.19 37.61
CA ALA A 16 11.71 16.93 36.39
C ALA A 16 11.07 15.86 35.51
N ARG A 17 10.55 14.78 36.14
CA ARG A 17 9.83 13.72 35.43
C ARG A 17 8.49 14.21 34.88
N ALA A 18 7.73 14.97 35.65
CA ALA A 18 6.47 15.55 35.22
C ALA A 18 6.66 16.45 34.00
N ARG A 19 7.70 17.29 34.00
CA ARG A 19 8.05 18.18 32.89
C ARG A 19 8.44 17.42 31.63
N ASN A 20 9.16 16.31 31.75
CA ASN A 20 9.50 15.47 30.61
C ASN A 20 8.24 14.86 29.97
N ILE A 21 7.32 14.35 30.79
CA ILE A 21 6.05 13.80 30.29
C ILE A 21 5.19 14.89 29.65
N SER A 22 5.11 16.07 30.25
CA SER A 22 4.29 17.17 29.75
C SER A 22 4.76 17.74 28.40
N HIS A 23 6.06 17.71 28.11
CA HIS A 23 6.57 18.04 26.77
C HIS A 23 6.15 17.04 25.69
N ASN A 24 5.94 15.77 26.05
CA ASN A 24 5.54 14.71 25.12
C ASN A 24 4.01 14.61 24.92
N VAL A 25 3.26 15.52 25.54
CA VAL A 25 1.80 15.57 25.48
C VAL A 25 1.36 16.89 24.83
N ARG A 26 0.55 16.79 23.78
CA ARG A 26 -0.08 17.90 23.05
C ARG A 26 -1.34 18.36 23.76
N CYS A 27 -1.59 19.66 23.76
CA CYS A 27 -2.90 20.18 24.10
C CYS A 27 -3.78 20.21 22.84
N THR A 28 -4.86 19.43 22.83
CA THR A 28 -5.84 19.36 21.72
C THR A 28 -6.52 20.71 21.47
N GLU A 29 -6.80 21.44 22.54
CA GLU A 29 -7.53 22.72 22.49
C GLU A 29 -6.63 23.94 22.22
N CYS A 30 -5.30 23.79 22.29
CA CYS A 30 -4.37 24.93 22.36
C CYS A 30 -3.60 25.21 21.06
N GLY A 31 -3.98 24.60 19.94
CA GLY A 31 -3.39 24.90 18.63
C GLY A 31 -1.95 24.41 18.49
N SER A 32 -1.72 23.10 18.60
CA SER A 32 -0.45 22.38 18.34
C SER A 32 0.70 22.58 19.34
N GLN A 33 0.45 23.19 20.49
CA GLN A 33 1.43 23.41 21.55
C GLN A 33 1.47 22.26 22.57
N SER A 34 2.59 22.12 23.29
CA SER A 34 2.73 21.16 24.39
C SER A 34 1.84 21.58 25.58
N ILE A 35 1.46 20.61 26.40
CA ILE A 35 0.76 20.94 27.64
C ILE A 35 1.68 21.64 28.64
N GLU A 36 3.02 21.60 28.50
CA GLU A 36 3.94 22.33 29.39
C GLU A 36 3.96 23.83 29.10
N ASP A 37 3.78 24.23 27.85
CA ASP A 37 3.87 25.64 27.43
C ASP A 37 2.51 26.34 27.45
N SER A 38 1.40 25.59 27.34
CA SER A 38 0.06 26.17 27.22
C SER A 38 -0.61 26.50 28.55
N GLN A 39 -1.30 27.63 28.61
CA GLN A 39 -2.07 28.09 29.78
C GLN A 39 -3.55 27.71 29.76
N ALA A 40 -3.98 26.81 28.88
CA ALA A 40 -5.37 26.37 28.88
C ALA A 40 -5.72 25.56 30.14
N ASP A 41 -6.99 25.65 30.57
CA ASP A 41 -7.49 24.93 31.74
C ASP A 41 -7.25 23.41 31.66
N ILE A 42 -7.40 22.84 30.46
CA ILE A 42 -7.12 21.42 30.22
C ILE A 42 -5.64 21.07 30.43
N ALA A 43 -4.72 21.95 30.02
CA ALA A 43 -3.29 21.74 30.22
C ALA A 43 -2.91 21.83 31.70
N ILE A 44 -3.55 22.72 32.46
CA ILE A 44 -3.32 22.84 33.91
C ILE A 44 -3.80 21.58 34.64
N LEU A 45 -5.00 21.09 34.29
CA LEU A 45 -5.56 19.84 34.82
C LEU A 45 -4.64 18.64 34.55
N LEU A 46 -4.19 18.49 33.30
CA LEU A 46 -3.32 17.38 32.88
C LEU A 46 -1.97 17.39 33.61
N ARG A 47 -1.33 18.57 33.75
CA ARG A 47 -0.08 18.70 34.53
C ARG A 47 -0.28 18.29 35.99
N LYS A 48 -1.44 18.57 36.59
CA LYS A 48 -1.75 18.16 37.96
C LYS A 48 -1.92 16.64 38.04
N LEU A 49 -2.71 16.06 37.14
CA LEU A 49 -2.93 14.62 37.04
C LEU A 49 -1.61 13.85 36.89
N ILE A 50 -0.71 14.29 36.00
CA ILE A 50 0.60 13.65 35.80
C ILE A 50 1.42 13.63 37.09
N ARG A 51 1.45 14.73 37.86
CA ARG A 51 2.17 14.78 39.14
C ARG A 51 1.59 13.81 40.16
N ASP A 52 0.27 13.75 40.26
CA ASP A 52 -0.42 12.83 41.17
C ASP A 52 -0.12 11.36 40.80
N GLU A 53 -0.08 11.05 39.50
CA GLU A 53 0.24 9.72 39.00
C GLU A 53 1.71 9.31 39.23
N ILE A 54 2.65 10.24 39.09
CA ILE A 54 4.06 10.02 39.44
C ILE A 54 4.21 9.76 40.94
N GLN A 55 3.49 10.51 41.78
CA GLN A 55 3.50 10.32 43.22
C GLN A 55 2.89 8.97 43.63
N SER A 56 1.90 8.50 42.87
CA SER A 56 1.30 7.16 43.05
C SER A 56 2.24 6.01 42.66
N GLY A 57 3.41 6.29 42.08
CA GLY A 57 4.43 5.31 41.74
C GLY A 57 4.24 4.63 40.37
N LYS A 58 3.37 5.17 39.51
CA LYS A 58 3.17 4.62 38.15
C LYS A 58 4.36 4.90 37.24
N THR A 59 4.53 4.05 36.22
CA THR A 59 5.57 4.21 35.19
C THR A 59 5.14 5.19 34.11
N ASP A 60 6.08 5.75 33.35
CA ASP A 60 5.75 6.72 32.28
C ASP A 60 4.79 6.12 31.25
N LYS A 61 4.97 4.83 30.91
CA LYS A 61 4.12 4.11 29.96
C LYS A 61 2.68 3.99 30.46
N ASP A 62 2.49 3.73 31.76
CA ASP A 62 1.16 3.64 32.35
C ASP A 62 0.47 5.00 32.38
N ILE A 63 1.22 6.08 32.64
CA ILE A 63 0.72 7.45 32.59
C ILE A 63 0.28 7.78 31.16
N TYR A 64 1.13 7.52 30.16
CA TYR A 64 0.79 7.74 28.75
C TYR A 64 -0.45 6.96 28.32
N LYS A 65 -0.54 5.67 28.70
CA LYS A 65 -1.70 4.84 28.39
C LYS A 65 -2.98 5.37 29.05
N LYS A 66 -2.90 5.80 30.31
CA LYS A 66 -4.05 6.40 31.02
C LYS A 66 -4.50 7.69 30.35
N LEU A 67 -3.55 8.56 29.98
CA LEU A 67 -3.85 9.80 29.27
C LEU A 67 -4.52 9.53 27.92
N GLU A 68 -4.05 8.51 27.19
CA GLU A 68 -4.63 8.10 25.92
C GLU A 68 -6.04 7.51 26.08
N ASP A 69 -6.27 6.66 27.08
CA ASP A 69 -7.57 6.03 27.33
C ASP A 69 -8.62 7.08 27.79
N GLU A 70 -8.22 8.11 28.55
CA GLU A 70 -9.15 9.14 29.06
C GLU A 70 -9.32 10.34 28.12
N PHE A 71 -8.27 10.75 27.41
CA PHE A 71 -8.26 11.99 26.60
C PHE A 71 -8.11 11.74 25.08
N GLY A 72 -7.77 10.51 24.66
CA GLY A 72 -7.70 10.10 23.26
C GLY A 72 -6.28 9.95 22.69
N GLU A 73 -6.19 9.33 21.52
CA GLU A 73 -4.93 9.01 20.83
C GLU A 73 -4.16 10.22 20.29
N THR A 74 -4.84 11.35 20.08
CA THR A 74 -4.26 12.58 19.51
C THR A 74 -3.52 13.45 20.54
N VAL A 75 -3.62 13.08 21.81
CA VAL A 75 -3.03 13.79 22.95
C VAL A 75 -1.53 13.57 23.03
N LEU A 76 -1.01 12.45 22.52
CA LEU A 76 0.43 12.17 22.52
C LEU A 76 1.07 12.56 21.19
N TYR A 77 2.34 13.00 21.22
CA TYR A 77 3.11 13.25 19.99
C TYR A 77 3.43 11.95 19.22
N THR A 78 3.43 10.80 19.90
CA THR A 78 3.79 9.49 19.32
C THR A 78 2.53 8.69 18.97
N PRO A 79 2.08 8.69 17.70
CA PRO A 79 0.97 7.83 17.29
C PRO A 79 1.38 6.35 17.45
N LYS A 80 0.44 5.51 17.87
CA LYS A 80 0.66 4.06 17.86
C LYS A 80 0.83 3.59 16.42
N PHE A 81 1.78 2.69 16.20
CA PHE A 81 1.90 2.01 14.92
C PHE A 81 0.67 1.13 14.71
N ASP A 82 -0.20 1.58 13.81
CA ASP A 82 -1.37 0.84 13.39
C ASP A 82 -1.13 0.13 12.04
N MET A 83 -1.61 -1.11 11.95
CA MET A 83 -1.45 -1.96 10.76
C MET A 83 -2.28 -1.44 9.58
N GLN A 84 -3.39 -0.74 9.83
CA GLN A 84 -4.19 -0.16 8.74
C GLN A 84 -3.43 0.99 8.10
N THR A 85 -2.79 1.84 8.91
CA THR A 85 -1.91 2.90 8.42
C THR A 85 -0.80 2.32 7.54
N ALA A 86 -0.13 1.25 7.99
CA ALA A 86 0.91 0.59 7.19
C ALA A 86 0.39 0.03 5.86
N ALA A 87 -0.80 -0.56 5.83
CA ALA A 87 -1.43 -1.05 4.61
C ALA A 87 -1.74 0.09 3.62
N LEU A 88 -2.19 1.24 4.12
CA LEU A 88 -2.41 2.44 3.29
C LEU A 88 -1.12 2.95 2.65
N TRP A 89 0.01 2.89 3.36
CA TRP A 89 1.32 3.26 2.80
C TRP A 89 1.85 2.26 1.76
N LEU A 90 1.45 0.98 1.83
CA LEU A 90 1.83 -0.03 0.83
C LEU A 90 1.04 0.10 -0.47
N LEU A 91 -0.18 0.63 -0.43
CA LEU A 91 -1.05 0.73 -1.60
C LEU A 91 -0.42 1.50 -2.78
N PRO A 92 0.18 2.70 -2.61
CA PRO A 92 0.88 3.39 -3.70
C PRO A 92 2.01 2.58 -4.34
N LEU A 93 2.76 1.81 -3.54
CA LEU A 93 3.86 0.98 -4.04
C LEU A 93 3.35 -0.19 -4.87
N LEU A 94 2.24 -0.80 -4.47
CA LEU A 94 1.59 -1.88 -5.23
C LEU A 94 1.05 -1.37 -6.57
N ILE A 95 0.43 -0.19 -6.59
CA ILE A 95 -0.09 0.42 -7.83
C ILE A 95 1.07 0.78 -8.76
N ALA A 96 2.09 1.47 -8.25
CA ALA A 96 3.25 1.84 -9.06
C ALA A 96 4.00 0.60 -9.57
N GLY A 97 4.20 -0.40 -8.73
CA GLY A 97 4.88 -1.65 -9.08
C GLY A 97 4.12 -2.45 -10.14
N SER A 98 2.80 -2.58 -10.00
CA SER A 98 1.96 -3.26 -10.99
C SER A 98 1.93 -2.53 -12.33
N ALA A 99 1.80 -1.19 -12.32
CA ALA A 99 1.86 -0.38 -13.53
C ALA A 99 3.21 -0.49 -14.25
N ALA A 100 4.32 -0.40 -13.51
CA ALA A 100 5.67 -0.57 -14.05
C ALA A 100 5.88 -1.99 -14.62
N GLY A 101 5.39 -3.02 -13.92
CA GLY A 101 5.44 -4.40 -14.36
C GLY A 101 4.67 -4.64 -15.67
N VAL A 102 3.44 -4.14 -15.77
CA VAL A 102 2.63 -4.22 -17.00
C VAL A 102 3.29 -3.46 -18.15
N TRP A 103 3.81 -2.26 -17.90
CA TRP A 103 4.51 -1.47 -18.91
C TRP A 103 5.76 -2.19 -19.44
N ALA A 104 6.58 -2.74 -18.55
CA ALA A 104 7.77 -3.51 -18.91
C ALA A 104 7.41 -4.79 -19.69
N TYR A 105 6.37 -5.51 -19.26
CA TYR A 105 5.87 -6.70 -19.95
C TYR A 105 5.41 -6.39 -21.38
N ASN A 106 4.62 -5.33 -21.56
CA ASN A 106 4.14 -4.90 -22.87
C ASN A 106 5.28 -4.47 -23.79
N ARG A 107 6.29 -3.75 -23.27
CA ARG A 107 7.50 -3.40 -24.01
C ARG A 107 8.30 -4.63 -24.44
N HIS A 108 8.37 -5.67 -23.61
CA HIS A 108 9.05 -6.92 -23.93
C HIS A 108 8.32 -7.72 -25.03
N LYS A 109 6.98 -7.79 -24.97
CA LYS A 109 6.15 -8.49 -25.97
C LYS A 109 6.24 -7.87 -27.38
N GLN A 110 6.38 -6.54 -27.47
CA GLN A 110 6.55 -5.84 -28.74
C GLN A 110 7.86 -6.23 -29.45
N LYS A 111 8.94 -6.47 -28.69
CA LYS A 111 10.25 -6.84 -29.26
C LYS A 111 10.32 -8.29 -29.76
N THR A 112 9.51 -9.20 -29.20
CA THR A 112 9.51 -10.62 -29.55
C THR A 112 8.53 -10.99 -30.68
N ASN A 113 7.56 -10.14 -31.01
CA ASN A 113 6.60 -10.35 -32.10
C ASN A 113 7.12 -9.96 -33.49
N VAL A 114 8.42 -10.11 -33.76
CA VAL A 114 9.04 -9.83 -35.06
C VAL A 114 8.43 -10.69 -36.17
N HIS A 115 8.05 -11.94 -35.84
CA HIS A 115 7.40 -12.87 -36.77
C HIS A 115 6.00 -12.38 -37.21
N ILE A 116 5.22 -11.76 -36.31
CA ILE A 116 3.90 -11.19 -36.66
C ILE A 116 4.07 -9.90 -37.48
N MET A 117 5.08 -9.08 -37.20
CA MET A 117 5.40 -7.91 -38.04
C MET A 117 5.83 -8.34 -39.45
N ALA A 118 6.66 -9.38 -39.58
CA ALA A 118 7.05 -9.95 -40.87
C ALA A 118 5.83 -10.52 -41.64
N LEU A 119 4.93 -11.22 -40.94
CA LEU A 119 3.71 -11.77 -41.53
C LEU A 119 2.76 -10.66 -42.03
N ASN A 120 2.65 -9.54 -41.32
CA ASN A 120 1.87 -8.39 -41.75
C ASN A 120 2.52 -7.63 -42.92
N LEU A 121 3.85 -7.54 -42.96
CA LEU A 121 4.57 -7.01 -44.12
C LEU A 121 4.31 -7.85 -45.36
N VAL A 122 4.38 -9.18 -45.26
CA VAL A 122 4.09 -10.10 -46.37
C VAL A 122 2.63 -10.00 -46.83
N ARG A 123 1.68 -9.85 -45.90
CA ARG A 123 0.25 -9.64 -46.24
C ARG A 123 -0.06 -8.28 -46.86
N GLY A 124 0.78 -7.28 -46.61
CA GLY A 124 0.65 -5.93 -47.16
C GLY A 124 1.26 -5.73 -48.55
N VAL A 125 1.93 -6.75 -49.11
CA VAL A 125 2.53 -6.65 -50.45
C VAL A 125 1.42 -6.68 -51.51
N PRO A 126 1.25 -5.62 -52.32
CA PRO A 126 0.30 -5.66 -53.42
C PRO A 126 0.87 -6.56 -54.53
N LEU A 127 0.36 -7.79 -54.62
CA LEU A 127 0.68 -8.70 -55.73
C LEU A 127 0.21 -8.10 -57.06
N THR A 128 1.10 -8.04 -58.04
CA THR A 128 0.77 -7.59 -59.39
C THR A 128 -0.21 -8.59 -60.06
N PRO A 129 -1.02 -8.16 -61.04
CA PRO A 129 -2.04 -9.02 -61.64
C PRO A 129 -1.49 -10.35 -62.18
N LYS A 130 -0.26 -10.33 -62.74
CA LYS A 130 0.43 -11.52 -63.25
C LYS A 130 0.83 -12.51 -62.15
N GLU A 131 1.27 -12.03 -60.99
CA GLU A 131 1.70 -12.91 -59.90
C GLU A 131 0.53 -13.66 -59.27
N LYS A 132 -0.66 -13.02 -59.22
CA LYS A 132 -1.89 -13.66 -58.74
C LYS A 132 -2.33 -14.81 -59.65
N GLU A 133 -2.22 -14.65 -60.97
CA GLU A 133 -2.56 -15.69 -61.94
C GLU A 133 -1.64 -16.91 -61.81
N THR A 134 -0.32 -16.71 -61.71
CA THR A 134 0.64 -17.81 -61.53
C THR A 134 0.42 -18.54 -60.20
N MET A 135 0.09 -17.81 -59.14
CA MET A 135 -0.22 -18.42 -57.84
C MET A 135 -1.50 -19.25 -57.90
N LEU A 136 -2.52 -18.78 -58.64
CA LEU A 136 -3.77 -19.51 -58.84
C LEU A 136 -3.57 -20.79 -59.64
N ASP A 137 -2.71 -20.75 -60.67
CA ASP A 137 -2.37 -21.91 -61.49
C ASP A 137 -1.68 -23.01 -60.67
N ILE A 138 -0.75 -22.62 -59.79
CA ILE A 138 -0.03 -23.56 -58.90
C ILE A 138 -0.93 -24.12 -57.79
N LEU A 139 -1.87 -23.32 -57.28
CA LEU A 139 -2.77 -23.71 -56.19
C LEU A 139 -3.98 -24.53 -56.64
N THR A 140 -4.18 -24.75 -57.94
CA THR A 140 -5.30 -25.56 -58.44
C THR A 140 -4.86 -27.02 -58.54
N PRO A 141 -5.15 -27.89 -57.55
CA PRO A 141 -4.85 -29.31 -57.68
C PRO A 141 -5.69 -29.93 -58.81
N PRO A 142 -5.18 -30.91 -59.57
CA PRO A 142 -5.96 -31.61 -60.56
C PRO A 142 -7.19 -32.28 -59.91
N ARG A 143 -8.34 -32.23 -60.60
CA ARG A 143 -9.63 -32.82 -60.16
C ARG A 143 -9.41 -34.19 -59.53
N SER A 144 -9.65 -34.29 -58.22
CA SER A 144 -9.69 -35.55 -57.50
C SER A 144 -10.76 -36.46 -58.11
N GLN A 145 -10.36 -37.50 -58.84
CA GLN A 145 -11.29 -38.50 -59.35
C GLN A 145 -11.84 -39.31 -58.16
N GLY A 146 -13.12 -39.06 -57.84
CA GLY A 146 -14.05 -39.94 -57.12
C GLY A 146 -13.52 -40.71 -55.91
N VAL A 147 -13.45 -40.07 -54.74
CA VAL A 147 -13.37 -40.82 -53.47
C VAL A 147 -14.73 -41.48 -53.21
N ARG A 148 -14.83 -42.79 -53.44
CA ARG A 148 -15.98 -43.60 -53.01
C ARG A 148 -16.03 -43.58 -51.47
N THR A 149 -16.96 -42.80 -50.91
CA THR A 149 -17.21 -42.80 -49.46
C THR A 149 -17.66 -44.19 -48.99
N PRO A 150 -17.02 -44.78 -47.96
CA PRO A 150 -17.41 -46.07 -47.42
C PRO A 150 -18.84 -46.09 -46.88
N PHE A 151 -19.54 -47.22 -47.04
CA PHE A 151 -20.95 -47.39 -46.66
C PHE A 151 -21.26 -47.07 -45.19
N TRP A 152 -20.31 -47.32 -44.29
CA TRP A 152 -20.46 -47.03 -42.85
C TRP A 152 -20.60 -45.53 -42.54
N TRP A 153 -20.04 -44.66 -43.39
CA TRP A 153 -20.16 -43.21 -43.24
C TRP A 153 -21.56 -42.68 -43.58
N ARG A 154 -22.32 -43.38 -44.45
CA ARG A 154 -23.71 -43.01 -44.77
C ARG A 154 -24.68 -43.39 -43.65
N ARG A 155 -24.46 -44.53 -42.98
CA ARG A 155 -25.30 -45.02 -41.88
C ARG A 155 -25.31 -44.06 -40.69
N TRP A 156 -24.18 -43.40 -40.40
CA TRP A 156 -24.06 -42.50 -39.25
C TRP A 156 -24.81 -41.18 -39.43
N LEU A 157 -25.10 -40.78 -40.68
CA LEU A 157 -25.77 -39.52 -41.01
C LEU A 157 -27.30 -39.61 -41.12
N GLY A 158 -27.91 -40.70 -40.63
CA GLY A 158 -29.33 -40.74 -40.24
C GLY A 158 -30.34 -40.38 -41.32
N GLN A 159 -30.12 -40.84 -42.56
CA GLN A 159 -31.18 -40.94 -43.58
C GLN A 159 -31.58 -42.40 -43.77
#